data_AF-A0A538HZ49-F1
#
_entry.id   AF-A0A538HZ49-F1
#
_cell.length_a   1.000
_cell.length_b   1.000
_cell.length_c   1.000
_cell.angle_alpha   90.00
_cell.angle_beta   90.00
_cell.angle_gamma   90.00
#
_symmetry.space_group_name_H-M   'P 1'
#
loop_
_entity.id
_entity.type
_entity.pdbx_description
1 polymer ?
#
loop_
_entity_poly.entity_id
_entity_poly.type
_entity_poly.pdbx_seq_one_letter_code
_entity_poly.pdbx_strand_id
1 'polypeptide(L)'
;MRRHSASLPVSAVLVVAALALPAVAIAASITYNDTVMKGKPVSVTVTTHHAASFHVLLHVRTVGRTQLFLLGKHAPNGGPVIDTKTYACDGAAGSFYCKAAYEPLPAGTYTWKIVRVSGAKEPVTLTLKW
;
A
#
# COMPACT_ATOMS: atom_id res chain seq x y z
N MET A 1 2.95 44.13 -70.76
CA MET A 1 2.14 44.97 -69.85
C MET A 1 0.80 44.29 -69.61
N ARG A 2 0.33 44.25 -68.33
CA ARG A 2 -0.97 43.74 -67.79
C ARG A 2 -1.11 42.20 -67.80
N ARG A 3 -1.57 41.48 -66.76
CA ARG A 3 -2.25 41.73 -65.45
C ARG A 3 -1.91 40.55 -64.50
N HIS A 4 -1.61 40.81 -63.23
CA HIS A 4 -2.39 40.43 -62.02
C HIS A 4 -2.64 38.93 -61.80
N SER A 5 -2.15 38.39 -60.68
CA SER A 5 -3.00 37.90 -59.57
C SER A 5 -2.14 37.40 -58.42
N ALA A 6 -2.48 37.85 -57.21
CA ALA A 6 -1.91 37.40 -55.94
C ALA A 6 -2.48 36.05 -55.52
N SER A 7 -1.67 35.23 -54.85
CA SER A 7 -2.14 34.08 -54.09
C SER A 7 -1.13 33.73 -52.98
N LEU A 8 -1.41 34.18 -51.76
CA LEU A 8 -0.90 33.55 -50.54
C LEU A 8 -1.73 32.28 -50.30
N PRO A 9 -1.11 31.16 -49.92
CA PRO A 9 -1.60 30.50 -48.71
C PRO A 9 -0.46 29.89 -47.88
N VAL A 10 -0.36 30.21 -46.59
CA VAL A 10 -1.07 29.59 -45.46
C VAL A 10 0.03 28.99 -44.56
N SER A 11 0.26 29.66 -43.44
CA SER A 11 1.07 29.17 -42.33
C SER A 11 0.45 27.90 -41.77
N ALA A 12 1.11 26.76 -41.93
CA ALA A 12 0.73 25.53 -41.25
C ALA A 12 1.25 25.58 -39.81
N VAL A 13 0.37 25.88 -38.85
CA VAL A 13 0.64 25.68 -37.42
C VAL A 13 0.53 24.18 -37.13
N LEU A 14 1.68 23.52 -36.93
CA LEU A 14 1.75 22.15 -36.44
C LEU A 14 1.41 22.14 -34.94
N VAL A 15 0.16 21.82 -34.60
CA VAL A 15 -0.22 21.47 -33.22
C VAL A 15 0.20 20.01 -33.00
N VAL A 16 1.32 19.81 -32.29
CA VAL A 16 1.72 18.49 -31.81
C VAL A 16 0.88 18.17 -30.57
N ALA A 17 -0.18 17.38 -30.74
CA ALA A 17 -0.91 16.80 -29.62
C ALA A 17 -0.04 15.71 -28.96
N ALA A 18 0.64 16.07 -27.88
CA ALA A 18 1.32 15.10 -27.02
C ALA A 18 0.27 14.27 -26.28
N LEU A 19 0.00 13.06 -26.78
CA LEU A 19 -0.76 12.05 -26.06
C LEU A 19 0.09 11.56 -24.88
N ALA A 20 -0.04 12.23 -23.73
CA ALA A 20 0.42 11.71 -22.46
C ALA A 20 -0.42 10.46 -22.14
N LEU A 21 0.11 9.28 -22.43
CA LEU A 21 -0.48 8.03 -21.96
C LEU A 21 -0.49 8.08 -20.42
N PRO A 22 -1.63 7.81 -19.75
CA PRO A 22 -1.62 7.64 -18.31
C PRO A 22 -0.71 6.45 -18.00
N ALA A 23 0.34 6.71 -17.21
CA ALA A 23 1.17 5.66 -16.65
C ALA A 23 0.24 4.72 -15.86
N VAL A 24 0.05 3.50 -16.37
CA VAL A 24 -0.67 2.46 -15.64
C VAL A 24 0.19 2.11 -14.44
N ALA A 25 -0.13 2.68 -13.28
CA ALA A 25 0.45 2.27 -12.02
C ALA A 25 0.01 0.82 -11.78
N ILE A 26 0.91 -0.13 -12.04
CA ILE A 26 0.73 -1.52 -11.62
C ILE A 26 0.81 -1.46 -10.10
N ALA A 27 -0.33 -1.39 -9.42
CA ALA A 27 -0.38 -1.50 -7.97
C ALA A 27 0.16 -2.88 -7.59
N ALA A 28 1.34 -2.91 -6.97
CA ALA A 28 1.93 -4.13 -6.46
C ALA A 28 1.10 -4.58 -5.25
N SER A 29 0.87 -5.88 -5.13
CA SER A 29 0.19 -6.43 -3.95
C SER A 29 0.84 -7.72 -3.50
N ILE A 30 0.96 -7.89 -2.18
CA ILE A 30 1.39 -9.14 -1.57
C ILE A 30 0.35 -9.55 -0.52
N THR A 31 -0.01 -10.83 -0.53
CA THR A 31 -0.80 -11.46 0.52
C THR A 31 0.09 -12.48 1.24
N TYR A 32 0.31 -12.25 2.52
CA TYR A 32 1.06 -13.13 3.42
C TYR A 32 0.10 -13.90 4.32
N ASN A 33 0.29 -15.22 4.43
CA ASN A 33 -0.51 -16.08 5.28
C ASN A 33 0.40 -16.88 6.21
N ASP A 34 0.13 -16.86 7.50
CA ASP A 34 0.90 -17.63 8.49
C ASP A 34 0.09 -17.89 9.76
N THR A 35 0.67 -18.59 10.73
CA THR A 35 0.13 -18.76 12.07
C THR A 35 1.02 -18.08 13.10
N VAL A 36 0.48 -17.09 13.80
CA VAL A 36 1.18 -16.39 14.89
C VAL A 36 0.86 -17.02 16.24
N MET A 37 1.88 -17.13 17.10
CA MET A 37 1.72 -17.60 18.48
C MET A 37 2.28 -16.56 19.45
N LYS A 38 1.78 -16.55 20.70
CA LYS A 38 2.33 -15.67 21.73
C LYS A 38 3.82 -15.96 21.91
N GLY A 39 4.64 -14.91 21.88
CA GLY A 39 6.11 -15.02 21.97
C GLY A 39 6.81 -15.46 20.68
N LYS A 40 6.07 -15.77 19.61
CA LYS A 40 6.62 -16.12 18.29
C LYS A 40 6.03 -15.19 17.23
N PRO A 41 6.58 -13.98 17.08
CA PRO A 41 6.12 -13.06 16.05
C PRO A 41 6.48 -13.59 14.67
N VAL A 42 5.66 -13.23 13.68
CA VAL A 42 5.91 -13.50 12.25
C VAL A 42 6.13 -12.18 11.52
N SER A 43 6.84 -12.19 10.40
CA SER A 43 7.19 -10.96 9.70
C SER A 43 7.31 -11.15 8.21
N VAL A 44 6.90 -10.14 7.45
CA VAL A 44 7.15 -10.04 6.01
C VAL A 44 7.93 -8.77 5.73
N THR A 45 8.94 -8.86 4.87
CA THR A 45 9.78 -7.74 4.48
C THR A 45 9.50 -7.37 3.03
N VAL A 46 9.25 -6.09 2.80
CA VAL A 46 9.01 -5.51 1.48
C VAL A 46 10.09 -4.48 1.21
N THR A 47 10.73 -4.56 0.05
CA THR A 47 11.68 -3.55 -0.41
C THR A 47 11.05 -2.79 -1.58
N THR A 48 11.01 -1.46 -1.47
CA THR A 48 10.53 -0.57 -2.52
C THR A 48 11.69 0.21 -3.10
N HIS A 49 11.75 0.30 -4.43
CA HIS A 49 12.79 1.06 -5.15
C HIS A 49 12.39 2.52 -5.40
N HIS A 50 11.12 2.85 -5.15
CA HIS A 50 10.55 4.19 -5.24
C HIS A 50 9.71 4.47 -4.00
N ALA A 51 9.36 5.75 -3.79
CA ALA A 51 8.42 6.11 -2.74
C ALA A 51 7.07 5.41 -2.97
N ALA A 52 6.49 4.85 -1.91
CA ALA A 52 5.34 3.96 -2.00
C ALA A 52 4.35 4.22 -0.86
N SER A 53 3.07 4.27 -1.21
CA SER A 53 1.97 4.36 -0.23
C SER A 53 1.44 2.96 0.05
N PHE A 54 1.40 2.56 1.31
CA PHE A 54 0.95 1.21 1.67
C PHE A 54 -0.49 1.22 2.15
N HIS A 55 -1.35 0.46 1.48
CA HIS A 55 -2.65 0.05 2.00
C HIS A 55 -2.55 -1.34 2.62
N VAL A 56 -2.93 -1.42 3.89
CA VAL A 56 -2.74 -2.59 4.74
C VAL A 56 -4.10 -3.14 5.15
N LEU A 57 -4.27 -4.45 5.00
CA LEU A 57 -5.40 -5.19 5.55
C LEU A 57 -4.87 -6.37 6.35
N LEU A 58 -5.14 -6.36 7.65
CA LEU A 58 -4.87 -7.47 8.55
C LEU A 58 -6.18 -8.20 8.85
N HIS A 59 -6.24 -9.48 8.52
CA HIS A 59 -7.34 -10.38 8.84
C HIS A 59 -6.91 -11.40 9.90
N VAL A 60 -7.65 -11.44 11.00
CA VAL A 60 -7.45 -12.32 12.16
C VAL A 60 -8.80 -12.71 12.76
N ARG A 61 -8.87 -13.70 13.65
CA ARG A 61 -10.09 -13.94 14.45
C ARG A 61 -10.29 -12.85 15.51
N THR A 62 -11.55 -12.67 15.94
CA THR A 62 -11.94 -11.70 16.98
C THR A 62 -11.46 -12.06 18.39
N VAL A 63 -10.99 -13.29 18.59
CA VAL A 63 -10.48 -13.77 19.88
C VAL A 63 -9.02 -13.39 20.09
N GLY A 64 -8.68 -12.97 21.31
CA GLY A 64 -7.33 -12.56 21.69
C GLY A 64 -6.96 -11.17 21.17
N ARG A 65 -5.67 -10.84 21.23
CA ARG A 65 -5.13 -9.54 20.80
C ARG A 65 -3.95 -9.75 19.88
N THR A 66 -4.03 -9.14 18.70
CA THR A 66 -2.95 -9.13 17.71
C THR A 66 -2.56 -7.70 17.42
N GLN A 67 -1.27 -7.47 17.26
CA GLN A 67 -0.69 -6.19 16.91
C GLN A 67 0.13 -6.33 15.63
N LEU A 68 0.04 -5.35 14.74
CA LEU A 68 0.94 -5.19 13.61
C LEU A 68 1.86 -4.02 13.88
N PHE A 69 3.13 -4.16 13.55
CA PHE A 69 4.14 -3.13 13.62
C PHE A 69 4.76 -2.93 12.24
N LEU A 70 5.01 -1.68 11.88
CA LEU A 70 5.80 -1.31 10.71
C LEU A 70 7.18 -0.89 11.20
N LEU A 71 8.22 -1.57 10.70
CA LEU A 71 9.61 -1.34 11.06
C LEU A 71 10.39 -0.93 9.82
N GLY A 72 11.40 -0.08 9.99
CA GLY A 72 12.25 0.41 8.92
C GLY A 72 12.83 1.78 9.24
N LYS A 73 13.84 2.21 8.48
CA LYS A 73 14.51 3.50 8.69
C LYS A 73 13.56 4.70 8.63
N HIS A 74 12.55 4.62 7.77
CA HIS A 74 11.54 5.65 7.55
C HIS A 74 10.14 5.22 7.99
N ALA A 75 10.03 4.14 8.78
CA ALA A 75 8.77 3.76 9.36
C ALA A 75 8.33 4.83 10.39
N PRO A 76 7.02 5.07 10.56
CA PRO A 76 6.55 5.95 11.61
C PRO A 76 7.02 5.45 12.98
N ASN A 77 7.65 6.34 13.74
CA ASN A 77 8.06 6.04 15.11
C ASN A 77 6.81 5.93 15.99
N GLY A 78 6.64 4.83 16.71
CA GLY A 78 5.50 4.65 17.58
C GLY A 78 5.19 3.20 17.88
N GLY A 79 4.06 2.99 18.57
CA GLY A 79 3.53 1.68 18.90
C GLY A 79 3.00 0.93 17.67
N PRO A 80 2.06 -0.02 17.87
CA PRO A 80 1.54 -0.81 16.77
C PRO A 80 0.76 0.05 15.76
N VAL A 81 0.96 -0.23 14.47
CA VAL A 81 0.21 0.34 13.36
C VAL A 81 -1.23 -0.15 13.33
N ILE A 82 -1.47 -1.37 13.82
CA ILE A 82 -2.79 -1.92 14.06
C ILE A 82 -2.74 -2.63 15.41
N ASP A 83 -3.73 -2.41 16.25
CA ASP A 83 -3.94 -3.16 17.49
C ASP A 83 -5.40 -3.57 17.60
N THR A 84 -5.69 -4.87 17.51
CA THR A 84 -7.08 -5.36 17.48
C THR A 84 -7.90 -5.02 18.73
N LYS A 85 -7.26 -4.54 19.82
CA LYS A 85 -7.96 -4.08 21.02
C LYS A 85 -8.40 -2.62 20.92
N THR A 86 -7.59 -1.76 20.29
CA THR A 86 -7.79 -0.29 20.34
C THR A 86 -8.11 0.32 18.99
N TYR A 87 -7.83 -0.38 17.89
CA TYR A 87 -8.21 0.05 16.54
C TYR A 87 -9.65 -0.37 16.22
N ALA A 88 -10.34 0.47 15.46
CA ALA A 88 -11.63 0.14 14.86
C ALA A 88 -11.42 -0.87 13.73
N CYS A 89 -11.51 -2.16 14.07
CA CYS A 89 -11.50 -3.24 13.08
C CYS A 89 -12.94 -3.61 12.71
N ASP A 90 -13.18 -3.90 11.43
CA ASP A 90 -14.48 -4.38 10.97
C ASP A 90 -14.66 -5.83 11.43
N GLY A 91 -15.64 -6.09 12.30
CA GLY A 91 -15.96 -7.43 12.79
C GLY A 91 -17.00 -8.13 11.92
N ALA A 92 -16.67 -9.30 11.36
CA ALA A 92 -17.62 -10.14 10.61
C ALA A 92 -17.34 -11.63 10.82
N ALA A 93 -18.38 -12.42 11.12
CA ALA A 93 -18.32 -13.88 11.26
C ALA A 93 -17.16 -14.41 12.15
N GLY A 94 -16.93 -13.77 13.30
CA GLY A 94 -15.84 -14.15 14.22
C GLY A 94 -14.43 -13.75 13.74
N SER A 95 -14.34 -12.91 12.72
CA SER A 95 -13.11 -12.32 12.20
C SER A 95 -13.07 -10.81 12.36
N PHE A 96 -11.87 -10.26 12.55
CA PHE A 96 -11.56 -8.85 12.41
C PHE A 96 -10.82 -8.58 11.10
N TYR A 97 -11.26 -7.54 10.41
CA TYR A 97 -10.59 -6.94 9.25
C TYR A 97 -10.12 -5.55 9.64
N CYS A 98 -8.84 -5.44 10.01
CA CYS A 98 -8.25 -4.19 10.45
C CYS A 98 -7.53 -3.53 9.27
N LYS A 99 -7.86 -2.27 8.98
CA LYS A 99 -7.28 -1.51 7.86
C LYS A 99 -6.35 -0.42 8.38
N ALA A 100 -5.26 -0.19 7.67
CA ALA A 100 -4.38 0.96 7.87
C ALA A 100 -3.85 1.46 6.52
N ALA A 101 -3.43 2.72 6.46
CA ALA A 101 -2.80 3.31 5.29
C ALA A 101 -1.60 4.15 5.71
N TYR A 102 -0.56 4.17 4.87
CA TYR A 102 0.66 4.93 5.07
C TYR A 102 1.00 5.72 3.82
N GLU A 103 1.18 7.03 3.99
CA GLU A 103 1.49 7.98 2.91
C GLU A 103 3.00 8.03 2.62
N PRO A 104 3.37 8.44 1.38
CA PRO A 104 4.46 7.82 0.66
C PRO A 104 5.71 7.65 1.52
N LEU A 105 5.97 6.40 1.89
CA LEU A 105 7.22 6.08 2.56
C LEU A 105 8.32 6.14 1.50
N PRO A 106 9.50 6.69 1.80
CA PRO A 106 10.63 6.71 0.87
C PRO A 106 10.99 5.33 0.32
N ALA A 107 11.81 5.28 -0.74
CA ALA A 107 12.39 4.01 -1.16
C ALA A 107 13.18 3.39 0.01
N GLY A 108 12.99 2.10 0.25
CA GLY A 108 13.63 1.42 1.37
C GLY A 108 13.06 0.05 1.66
N THR A 109 13.54 -0.52 2.76
CA THR A 109 13.09 -1.82 3.25
C THR A 109 12.20 -1.63 4.47
N TYR A 110 11.01 -2.22 4.40
CA TYR A 110 9.96 -2.15 5.39
C TYR A 110 9.59 -3.55 5.86
N THR A 111 9.68 -3.78 7.18
CA THR A 111 9.29 -5.04 7.79
C THR A 111 7.97 -4.88 8.53
N TRP A 112 7.00 -5.68 8.13
CA TRP A 112 5.69 -5.78 8.74
C TRP A 112 5.70 -6.93 9.73
N LYS A 113 5.73 -6.62 11.03
CA LYS A 113 5.83 -7.60 12.11
C LYS A 113 4.48 -7.80 12.78
N ILE A 114 3.98 -9.02 12.79
CA ILE A 114 2.74 -9.42 13.46
C ILE A 114 3.08 -10.05 14.80
N VAL A 115 2.49 -9.54 15.87
CA VAL A 115 2.70 -9.98 17.25
C VAL A 115 1.38 -10.41 17.86
N ARG A 116 1.33 -11.64 18.37
CA ARG A 116 0.21 -12.11 19.20
C ARG A 116 0.48 -11.75 20.66
N VAL A 117 -0.37 -10.88 21.21
CA VAL A 117 -0.24 -10.40 22.60
C VAL A 117 -1.00 -11.32 23.56
N SER A 118 -2.17 -11.81 23.17
CA SER A 118 -2.99 -12.74 23.96
C SER A 118 -3.83 -13.67 23.08
N GLY A 119 -4.31 -14.77 23.66
CA GLY A 119 -5.06 -15.82 22.96
C GLY A 119 -4.17 -16.98 22.50
N ALA A 120 -4.81 -18.04 21.99
CA ALA A 120 -4.13 -19.19 21.40
C ALA A 120 -3.48 -18.84 20.05
N LYS A 121 -2.84 -19.85 19.43
CA LYS A 121 -2.32 -19.77 18.06
C LYS A 121 -3.40 -19.26 17.10
N GLU A 122 -3.01 -18.36 16.20
CA GLU A 122 -3.93 -17.58 15.38
C GLU A 122 -3.49 -17.60 13.92
N PRO A 123 -4.31 -18.09 12.98
CA PRO A 123 -4.05 -17.86 11.57
C PRO A 123 -4.20 -16.37 11.27
N VAL A 124 -3.25 -15.83 10.51
CA VAL A 124 -3.25 -14.42 10.12
C VAL A 124 -3.07 -14.29 8.63
N THR A 125 -3.81 -13.37 8.03
CA THR A 125 -3.61 -12.94 6.65
C THR A 125 -3.29 -11.45 6.65
N LEU A 126 -2.16 -11.09 6.06
CA LEU A 126 -1.75 -9.70 5.87
C LEU A 126 -1.68 -9.40 4.38
N THR A 127 -2.49 -8.47 3.94
CA THR A 127 -2.47 -7.96 2.57
C THR A 127 -1.87 -6.57 2.57
N LEU A 128 -0.86 -6.38 1.73
CA LEU A 128 -0.17 -5.12 1.51
C LEU A 128 -0.32 -4.73 0.04
N LYS A 129 -0.72 -3.50 -0.25
CA LYS A 129 -0.82 -2.95 -1.62
C LYS A 129 -0.07 -1.62 -1.69
N TRP A 130 0.72 -1.40 -2.74
CA TRP A 130 1.50 -0.17 -2.93
C TRP A 130 1.91 0.06 -4.38
#